data_AF-A0A1Z4NDE5-F1
#
_entry.id   AF-A0A1Z4NDE5-F1
#
_cell.length_a   1.000
_cell.length_b   1.000
_cell.length_c   1.000
_cell.angle_alpha   90.00
_cell.angle_beta   90.00
_cell.angle_gamma   90.00
#
_symmetry.space_group_name_H-M   'P 1'
#
loop_
_entity.id
_entity.type
_entity.pdbx_description
1 polymer ?
#
loop_
_entity_poly.entity_id
_entity_poly.type
_entity_poly.pdbx_seq_one_letter_code
_entity_poly.pdbx_strand_id
1 'polypeptide(L)' 'MEIVTSWQRQGRIEGRIEGKREMVLRQLNRRVGTLTPQLQERIQRLSVSQLEDLGEALLDFNAIADLENWLATHTNDTNS' A
#
# COMPACT_ATOMS: atom_id res chain seq x y z
N MET A 1 22.41 29.16 1.69
CA MET A 1 22.97 27.80 1.50
C MET A 1 22.04 26.86 2.23
N GLU A 2 21.04 26.30 1.53
CA GLU A 2 20.01 25.47 2.18
C GLU A 2 20.50 24.04 2.32
N ILE A 3 21.04 23.71 3.49
CA ILE A 3 21.31 22.34 3.89
C ILE A 3 20.00 21.74 4.41
N VAL A 4 19.01 21.58 3.53
CA VAL A 4 17.96 20.57 3.80
C VAL A 4 18.68 19.23 3.69
N THR A 5 19.21 18.79 4.83
CA THR A 5 19.98 17.56 4.98
C THR A 5 19.14 16.41 4.44
N SER A 6 19.76 15.54 3.65
CA SER A 6 19.12 14.39 2.99
C SER A 6 18.19 13.62 3.94
N TRP A 7 18.59 13.51 5.21
CA TRP A 7 17.85 12.88 6.31
C TRP A 7 16.48 13.51 6.61
N GLN A 8 16.36 14.84 6.58
CA GLN A 8 15.08 15.52 6.84
C GLN A 8 14.10 15.35 5.66
N ARG A 9 14.63 15.30 4.43
CA ARG A 9 13.84 14.92 3.24
C ARG A 9 13.41 13.46 3.30
N GLN A 10 14.33 12.57 3.67
CA GLN A 10 14.08 11.14 3.78
C GLN A 10 13.00 10.83 4.83
N GLY A 11 13.12 11.39 6.04
CA GLY A 11 12.11 11.19 7.10
C GLY A 11 10.72 11.70 6.72
N ARG A 12 10.63 12.81 5.97
CA ARG A 12 9.34 13.32 5.47
C ARG A 12 8.72 12.41 4.41
N ILE A 13 9.56 11.79 3.57
CA ILE A 13 9.12 10.83 2.54
C ILE A 13 8.66 9.54 3.21
N GLU A 14 9.46 8.97 4.10
CA GLU A 14 9.13 7.75 4.85
C GLU A 14 7.83 7.91 5.64
N GLY A 15 7.67 9.00 6.39
CA GLY A 15 6.43 9.27 7.13
C GLY A 15 5.20 9.41 6.23
N ARG A 16 5.36 9.96 5.01
CA ARG A 16 4.26 10.05 4.04
C ARG A 16 3.89 8.67 3.49
N ILE A 17 4.87 7.82 3.22
CA ILE A 17 4.64 6.45 2.73
C ILE A 17 3.94 5.62 3.80
N GLU A 18 4.38 5.72 5.05
CA GLU A 18 3.78 4.97 6.16
C GLU A 18 2.32 5.39 6.38
N GLY A 19 2.04 6.71 6.40
CA GLY A 19 0.67 7.20 6.52
C GLY A 19 -0.24 6.76 5.35
N LYS A 20 0.32 6.62 4.15
CA LYS A 20 -0.42 6.09 3.00
C LYS A 20 -0.74 4.60 3.15
N ARG A 21 0.21 3.79 3.63
CA ARG A 21 -0.02 2.36 3.92
C ARG A 21 -1.12 2.19 4.96
N GLU A 22 -1.03 2.91 6.07
CA GLU A 22 -2.06 2.86 7.12
C GLU A 22 -3.44 3.25 6.58
N MET A 23 -3.51 4.29 5.74
CA MET A 23 -4.75 4.70 5.10
C MET A 23 -5.33 3.58 4.23
N VAL A 24 -4.52 3.00 3.34
CA VAL A 24 -4.95 1.90 2.46
C VAL A 24 -5.43 0.69 3.27
N LEU A 25 -4.69 0.29 4.30
CA LEU A 25 -5.07 -0.81 5.19
C LEU A 25 -6.41 -0.57 5.90
N ARG A 26 -6.65 0.66 6.38
CA ARG A 26 -7.92 1.03 7.01
C ARG A 26 -9.08 1.03 6.02
N GLN A 27 -8.85 1.51 4.79
CA GLN A 27 -9.88 1.55 3.75
C GLN A 27 -10.25 0.14 3.28
N LEU A 28 -9.25 -0.73 3.09
CA LEU A 28 -9.49 -2.13 2.77
C LEU A 28 -10.26 -2.85 3.88
N ASN A 29 -9.89 -2.66 5.14
CA ASN A 29 -10.64 -3.23 6.27
C ASN A 29 -12.11 -2.78 6.29
N ARG A 30 -12.42 -1.57 5.82
CA ARG A 30 -13.81 -1.06 5.71
C ARG A 30 -14.56 -1.57 4.49
N ARG A 31 -13.86 -1.75 3.35
CA ARG A 31 -14.44 -2.14 2.05
C ARG A 31 -14.67 -3.64 1.96
N VAL A 32 -13.65 -4.43 2.24
CA VAL A 32 -13.64 -5.89 2.03
C VAL A 32 -13.72 -6.69 3.34
N GLY A 33 -13.75 -5.99 4.47
CA GLY A 33 -13.80 -6.59 5.81
C GLY A 33 -12.41 -6.91 6.38
N THR A 34 -12.37 -7.68 7.46
CA THR A 34 -11.15 -7.96 8.23
C THR A 34 -10.06 -8.60 7.36
N LEU A 35 -8.93 -7.91 7.22
CA LEU A 35 -7.75 -8.41 6.54
C LEU A 35 -6.99 -9.41 7.41
N THR A 36 -6.63 -10.55 6.85
CA THR A 36 -5.74 -11.51 7.51
C THR A 36 -4.32 -10.95 7.64
N PRO A 37 -3.53 -11.38 8.64
CA PRO A 37 -2.14 -10.93 8.80
C PRO A 37 -1.30 -11.10 7.53
N GLN A 38 -1.54 -12.18 6.79
CA GLN A 38 -0.84 -12.48 5.54
C GLN A 38 -1.13 -11.44 4.44
N LEU A 39 -2.38 -10.98 4.32
CA LEU A 39 -2.73 -9.92 3.38
C LEU A 39 -2.13 -8.57 3.80
N GLN A 40 -2.13 -8.28 5.10
CA GLN A 40 -1.52 -7.07 5.63
C GLN A 40 -0.01 -7.03 5.33
N GLU A 41 0.71 -8.13 5.54
CA GLU A 41 2.14 -8.22 5.18
C GLU A 41 2.37 -8.00 3.68
N ARG A 42 1.54 -8.58 2.81
CA ARG A 42 1.66 -8.39 1.35
C ARG A 42 1.47 -6.92 0.98
N ILE A 43 0.50 -6.24 1.58
CA ILE A 43 0.25 -4.80 1.36
C ILE A 43 1.42 -3.95 1.88
N GLN A 44 2.02 -4.30 3.02
CA GLN A 44 3.18 -3.58 3.56
C GLN A 44 4.41 -3.68 2.64
N ARG A 45 4.55 -4.79 1.90
CA ARG A 45 5.64 -5.00 0.93
C ARG A 45 5.44 -4.27 -0.40
N LEU A 46 4.26 -3.68 -0.64
CA LEU A 46 4.01 -2.92 -1.86
C LEU A 46 4.87 -1.65 -1.92
N SER A 47 5.31 -1.34 -3.13
CA SER A 47 5.94 -0.07 -3.47
C SER A 47 4.93 1.08 -3.41
N VAL A 48 5.43 2.33 -3.41
CA VAL A 48 4.59 3.53 -3.30
C VAL A 48 3.62 3.65 -4.47
N SER A 49 4.04 3.27 -5.69
CA SER A 49 3.20 3.27 -6.89
C SER A 49 2.10 2.21 -6.80
N GLN A 50 2.46 0.97 -6.43
CA GLN A 50 1.47 -0.08 -6.20
C GLN A 50 0.44 0.30 -5.12
N LEU A 51 0.82 1.09 -4.12
CA LEU A 51 -0.13 1.64 -3.14
C LEU A 51 -1.04 2.74 -3.71
N GLU A 52 -0.64 3.47 -4.76
CA GLU A 52 -1.52 4.41 -5.49
C GLU A 52 -2.53 3.61 -6.31
N ASP A 53 -2.03 2.66 -7.09
CA ASP A 53 -2.83 1.80 -7.94
C ASP A 53 -3.86 1.01 -7.11
N LEU A 54 -3.44 0.47 -5.96
CA LEU A 54 -4.34 -0.17 -5.00
C LEU A 54 -5.36 0.82 -4.42
N GLY A 55 -4.95 2.07 -4.21
CA GLY A 55 -5.80 3.18 -3.75
C GLY A 55 -6.97 3.48 -4.70
N GLU A 56 -6.75 3.35 -6.00
CA GLU A 56 -7.77 3.51 -7.04
C GLU A 56 -8.59 2.23 -7.18
N ALA A 57 -7.93 1.08 -7.31
CA ALA A 57 -8.59 -0.22 -7.50
C ALA A 57 -9.51 -0.61 -6.33
N LEU A 58 -9.17 -0.21 -5.09
CA LEU A 58 -10.02 -0.51 -3.93
C LEU A 58 -11.42 0.11 -4.02
N LEU A 59 -11.61 1.14 -4.86
CA LEU A 59 -12.93 1.74 -5.07
C LEU A 59 -13.89 0.79 -5.80
N ASP A 60 -13.36 -0.15 -6.58
CA ASP A 60 -14.11 -1.14 -7.34
C ASP A 60 -14.23 -2.50 -6.61
N PHE A 61 -13.56 -2.67 -5.47
CA PHE A 61 -13.62 -3.91 -4.70
C PHE A 61 -14.98 -4.09 -4.03
N ASN A 62 -15.54 -5.28 -4.18
CA ASN A 62 -16.79 -5.71 -3.57
C ASN A 62 -16.55 -6.80 -2.51
N ALA A 63 -15.46 -7.57 -2.63
CA ALA A 63 -15.14 -8.65 -1.72
C ALA A 63 -13.62 -8.81 -1.51
N ILE A 64 -13.24 -9.58 -0.49
CA ILE A 64 -11.84 -9.88 -0.20
C ILE A 64 -11.15 -10.62 -1.35
N ALA A 65 -11.90 -11.40 -2.13
CA ALA A 65 -11.39 -12.09 -3.32
C ALA A 65 -10.87 -11.11 -4.39
N ASP A 66 -11.46 -9.91 -4.52
CA ASP A 66 -10.99 -8.88 -5.45
C ASP A 66 -9.59 -8.39 -5.06
N LEU A 67 -9.36 -8.18 -3.77
CA LEU A 67 -8.05 -7.83 -3.21
C LEU A 67 -7.03 -8.96 -3.42
N GLU A 68 -7.42 -10.21 -3.17
CA GLU A 68 -6.54 -11.37 -3.36
C GLU A 68 -6.10 -11.51 -4.81
N ASN A 69 -7.04 -11.36 -5.75
CA ASN A 69 -6.77 -11.36 -7.18
C ASN A 69 -5.86 -10.21 -7.59
N TRP A 70 -6.14 -8.99 -7.13
CA TRP A 70 -5.32 -7.82 -7.42
C TRP A 70 -3.88 -7.99 -6.91
N LEU A 71 -3.73 -8.48 -5.67
CA LEU A 71 -2.40 -8.75 -5.12
C LEU A 71 -1.70 -9.84 -5.92
N ALA A 72 -2.37 -10.90 -6.35
CA ALA A 72 -1.77 -11.97 -7.16
C ALA A 72 -1.24 -11.47 -8.51
N THR A 73 -1.91 -10.50 -9.14
CA THR A 73 -1.45 -9.93 -10.41
C THR A 73 -0.30 -8.93 -10.24
N HIS A 74 -0.28 -8.16 -9.14
CA HIS A 74 0.69 -7.06 -8.96
C HIS A 74 1.88 -7.40 -8.05
N THR A 75 1.89 -8.54 -7.34
CA THR A 75 3.05 -9.00 -6.53
C THR A 75 3.96 -9.99 -7.25
N ASN A 76 3.60 -10.45 -8.46
CA ASN A 76 4.48 -11.28 -9.28
C ASN A 76 5.62 -10.51 -9.96
N ASP A 77 5.58 -9.17 -9.96
CA ASP A 77 6.62 -8.30 -10.54
C ASP A 77 7.79 -7.99 -9.58
N THR A 78 8.06 -8.88 -8.61
CA THR A 78 9.19 -8.70 -7.66
C THR A 78 10.43 -9.53 -8.01
N ASN A 79 10.54 -10.03 -9.25
CA ASN A 79 11.75 -10.67 -9.78
C ASN A 79 11.98 -10.27 -11.25
N SER A 80 12.55 -9.10 -11.51
CA SER A 80 13.34 -8.78 -12.71
C SER A 80 14.34 -7.68 -12.39
#